data_AF-A0A1I0JEQ1-F1
#
_entry.id   AF-A0A1I0JEQ1-F1
#
_cell.length_a   1.000
_cell.length_b   1.000
_cell.length_c   1.000
_cell.angle_alpha   90.00
_cell.angle_beta   90.00
_cell.angle_gamma   90.00
#
_symmetry.space_group_name_H-M   'P 1'
#
loop_
_entity.id
_entity.type
_entity.pdbx_description
1 polymer ?
#
loop_
_entity_poly.entity_id
_entity_poly.type
_entity_poly.pdbx_seq_one_letter_code
_entity_poly.pdbx_strand_id
1 'polypeptide(L)'
;MIGPNVTICTTGHPADPHYREMVAHYSLPIHIGKNVWIGSNAVILPGVSIGDHSVIGAGSVVTRDIPENVIAVGNPCRIMREIGDRDKEYYFRDMKIDFPYASEKKMDKK
;
A
#
# COMPACT_ATOMS: atom_id res chain seq x y z
N MET A 1 5.75 6.26 -1.80
CA MET A 1 6.58 5.56 -2.81
C MET A 1 5.69 4.58 -3.57
N ILE A 2 5.80 4.52 -4.90
CA ILE A 2 4.96 3.66 -5.75
C ILE A 2 5.89 2.78 -6.59
N GLY A 3 5.73 1.46 -6.46
CA GLY A 3 6.49 0.47 -7.22
C GLY A 3 6.04 0.38 -8.69
N PRO A 4 6.82 -0.29 -9.54
CA PRO A 4 6.43 -0.53 -10.93
C PRO A 4 5.05 -1.21 -11.08
N ASN A 5 4.32 -0.82 -12.13
CA ASN A 5 3.05 -1.44 -12.55
C ASN A 5 1.92 -1.39 -11.50
N VAL A 6 1.91 -0.39 -10.62
CA VAL A 6 0.77 -0.16 -9.72
C VAL A 6 -0.42 0.41 -10.49
N THR A 7 -1.61 -0.14 -10.24
CA THR A 7 -2.88 0.38 -10.77
C THR A 7 -3.68 1.02 -9.64
N ILE A 8 -4.04 2.30 -9.79
CA ILE A 8 -4.96 3.00 -8.88
C ILE A 8 -6.21 3.32 -9.68
N CYS A 9 -7.33 2.66 -9.35
CA CYS A 9 -8.58 2.77 -10.10
C CYS A 9 -9.68 3.33 -9.21
N THR A 10 -10.06 4.59 -9.43
CA THR A 10 -11.21 5.22 -8.75
C THR A 10 -12.55 4.76 -9.30
N THR A 11 -12.56 4.10 -10.47
CA THR A 11 -13.77 3.74 -11.20
C THR A 11 -14.10 2.26 -11.08
N GLY A 12 -15.39 1.95 -10.97
CA GLY A 12 -15.93 0.59 -11.10
C GLY A 12 -17.24 0.58 -11.90
N HIS A 13 -17.76 -0.61 -12.16
CA HIS A 13 -19.03 -0.81 -12.85
C HIS A 13 -20.00 -1.60 -11.96
N PRO A 14 -21.32 -1.32 -12.02
CA PRO A 14 -22.30 -2.19 -11.38
C PRO A 14 -22.17 -3.64 -11.89
N ALA A 15 -22.39 -4.61 -11.01
CA ALA A 15 -22.23 -6.02 -11.35
C ALA A 15 -23.27 -6.51 -12.37
N ASP A 16 -24.51 -6.02 -12.27
CA ASP A 16 -25.60 -6.34 -13.18
C ASP A 16 -25.28 -5.89 -14.62
N PRO A 17 -25.30 -6.80 -15.62
CA PRO A 17 -25.03 -6.48 -17.02
C PRO A 17 -25.88 -5.35 -17.59
N HIS A 18 -27.14 -5.20 -17.15
CA HIS A 18 -28.05 -4.17 -17.66
C HIS A 18 -27.44 -2.77 -17.51
N TYR A 19 -26.83 -2.48 -16.37
CA TYR A 19 -26.18 -1.19 -16.14
C TYR A 19 -24.87 -1.05 -16.92
N ARG A 20 -24.15 -2.15 -17.18
CA ARG A 20 -22.91 -2.12 -17.98
C ARG A 20 -23.17 -1.94 -19.47
N GLU A 21 -24.27 -2.44 -20.00
CA GLU A 21 -24.73 -2.18 -21.38
C GLU A 21 -25.03 -0.69 -21.58
N MET A 22 -25.52 -0.02 -20.54
CA MET A 22 -25.70 1.44 -20.52
C MET A 22 -24.40 2.22 -20.26
N VAL A 23 -23.25 1.54 -20.18
CA VAL A 23 -21.94 2.15 -19.86
C VAL A 23 -21.94 2.86 -18.49
N ALA A 24 -22.83 2.43 -17.59
CA ALA A 24 -22.89 2.99 -16.24
C ALA A 24 -21.63 2.63 -15.45
N HIS A 25 -21.09 3.60 -14.74
CA HIS A 25 -19.93 3.46 -13.87
C HIS A 25 -20.09 4.35 -12.64
N TYR A 26 -19.34 4.04 -11.60
CA TYR A 26 -19.23 4.87 -10.41
C TYR A 26 -17.76 5.22 -10.16
N SER A 27 -17.53 6.39 -9.57
CA SER A 27 -16.19 6.86 -9.21
C SER A 27 -16.18 7.22 -7.73
N LEU A 28 -15.33 6.55 -6.95
CA LEU A 28 -15.15 6.81 -5.53
C LEU A 28 -13.71 7.29 -5.29
N PRO A 29 -13.51 8.35 -4.47
CA PRO A 29 -12.18 8.87 -4.21
C PRO A 29 -11.30 7.84 -3.52
N ILE A 30 -10.00 7.88 -3.80
CA ILE A 30 -8.98 7.08 -3.11
C ILE A 30 -8.11 8.05 -2.32
N HIS A 31 -7.86 7.73 -1.05
CA HIS A 31 -6.94 8.49 -0.21
C HIS A 31 -5.69 7.66 0.08
N ILE A 32 -4.51 8.21 -0.20
CA ILE A 32 -3.22 7.60 0.16
C ILE A 32 -2.51 8.52 1.13
N GLY A 33 -2.26 8.01 2.34
CA GLY A 33 -1.59 8.70 3.42
C GLY A 33 -0.10 9.00 3.16
N LYS A 34 0.50 9.70 4.11
CA LYS A 34 1.93 10.06 4.11
C LYS A 34 2.81 8.84 4.29
N ASN A 35 3.97 8.81 3.63
CA ASN A 35 4.98 7.75 3.76
C ASN A 35 4.48 6.33 3.44
N VAL A 36 3.38 6.21 2.67
CA VAL A 36 2.91 4.91 2.19
C VAL A 36 3.87 4.35 1.14
N TRP A 37 4.16 3.05 1.22
CA TRP A 37 4.84 2.31 0.17
C TRP A 37 3.88 1.32 -0.49
N ILE A 38 3.65 1.50 -1.80
CA ILE A 38 2.86 0.56 -2.60
C ILE A 38 3.80 -0.31 -3.43
N GLY A 39 3.79 -1.61 -3.18
CA GLY A 39 4.62 -2.60 -3.87
C GLY A 39 4.20 -2.85 -5.32
N SER A 40 5.10 -3.43 -6.10
CA SER A 40 4.89 -3.67 -7.54
C SER A 40 3.64 -4.48 -7.86
N ASN A 41 2.98 -4.18 -8.98
CA ASN A 41 1.77 -4.86 -9.44
C ASN A 41 0.59 -4.84 -8.44
N ALA A 42 0.59 -3.94 -7.45
CA ALA A 42 -0.57 -3.77 -6.57
C ALA A 42 -1.71 -3.04 -7.29
N VAL A 43 -2.95 -3.36 -6.91
CA VAL A 43 -4.19 -2.74 -7.42
C VAL A 43 -4.95 -2.12 -6.26
N ILE A 44 -5.23 -0.82 -6.34
CA ILE A 44 -6.04 -0.09 -5.36
C ILE A 44 -7.43 0.18 -5.95
N LEU A 45 -8.48 -0.35 -5.31
CA LEU A 45 -9.87 -0.28 -5.79
C LEU A 45 -10.60 1.01 -5.35
N PRO A 46 -11.75 1.33 -5.99
CA PRO A 46 -12.51 2.54 -5.69
C PRO A 46 -12.87 2.69 -4.21
N GLY A 47 -12.75 3.90 -3.68
CA GLY A 47 -13.23 4.25 -2.34
C GLY A 47 -12.27 3.89 -1.19
N VAL A 48 -11.11 3.31 -1.50
CA VAL A 48 -10.14 2.87 -0.47
C VAL A 48 -9.36 4.05 0.10
N SER A 49 -9.22 4.05 1.43
CA SER A 49 -8.28 4.86 2.18
C SER A 49 -7.12 4.02 2.72
N ILE A 50 -5.88 4.45 2.45
CA ILE A 50 -4.66 3.85 3.00
C ILE A 50 -4.08 4.83 4.01
N GLY A 51 -4.01 4.42 5.27
CA GLY A 51 -3.46 5.19 6.38
C GLY A 51 -1.96 5.45 6.26
N ASP A 52 -1.49 6.43 7.01
CA ASP A 52 -0.10 6.87 6.99
C ASP A 52 0.87 5.73 7.36
N HIS A 53 2.07 5.77 6.78
CA HIS A 53 3.21 4.88 7.08
C HIS A 53 3.03 3.41 6.69
N SER A 54 1.85 3.04 6.18
CA SER A 54 1.54 1.66 5.81
C SER A 54 2.25 1.19 4.54
N VAL A 55 2.48 -0.12 4.48
CA VAL A 55 3.10 -0.81 3.35
C VAL A 55 2.08 -1.74 2.72
N ILE A 56 1.87 -1.60 1.41
CA ILE A 56 1.12 -2.54 0.58
C ILE A 56 2.11 -3.45 -0.13
N GLY A 57 2.05 -4.76 0.13
CA GLY A 57 2.92 -5.73 -0.51
C GLY A 57 2.70 -5.82 -2.03
N ALA A 58 3.71 -6.29 -2.75
CA ALA A 58 3.61 -6.53 -4.18
C ALA A 58 2.47 -7.51 -4.54
N GLY A 59 1.79 -7.27 -5.65
CA GLY A 59 0.68 -8.08 -6.14
C GLY A 59 -0.61 -8.00 -5.32
N SER A 60 -0.70 -7.07 -4.36
CA SER A 60 -1.88 -6.97 -3.50
C SER A 60 -3.07 -6.34 -4.22
N VAL A 61 -4.28 -6.86 -3.96
CA VAL A 61 -5.54 -6.28 -4.45
C VAL A 61 -6.28 -5.67 -3.26
N VAL A 62 -6.17 -4.34 -3.12
CA VAL A 62 -6.69 -3.60 -1.97
C VAL A 62 -8.15 -3.27 -2.21
N THR A 63 -9.03 -4.02 -1.54
CA THR A 63 -10.50 -3.93 -1.68
C THR A 63 -11.19 -3.23 -0.51
N ARG A 64 -10.44 -2.83 0.53
CA ARG A 64 -10.92 -2.22 1.78
C ARG A 64 -9.86 -1.28 2.32
N ASP A 65 -10.28 -0.38 3.20
CA ASP A 65 -9.37 0.54 3.89
C ASP A 65 -8.27 -0.20 4.64
N ILE A 66 -7.10 0.43 4.65
CA ILE A 66 -5.91 -0.06 5.35
C ILE A 66 -5.59 0.99 6.44
N PRO A 67 -5.48 0.59 7.72
CA PRO A 67 -5.12 1.52 8.78
C PRO A 67 -3.67 2.03 8.61
N GLU A 68 -3.28 2.97 9.44
CA GLU A 68 -1.88 3.43 9.53
C GLU A 68 -0.96 2.36 10.17
N ASN A 69 0.35 2.50 9.98
CA ASN A 69 1.39 1.70 10.64
C ASN A 69 1.26 0.16 10.46
N VAL A 70 0.75 -0.31 9.32
CA VAL A 70 0.64 -1.76 9.04
C VAL A 70 1.34 -2.18 7.76
N ILE A 71 1.71 -3.45 7.71
CA ILE A 71 2.04 -4.15 6.47
C ILE A 71 0.81 -4.97 6.06
N ALA A 72 0.27 -4.70 4.88
CA ALA A 72 -0.87 -5.41 4.32
C ALA A 72 -0.48 -6.06 2.98
N VAL A 73 -0.89 -7.32 2.77
CA VAL A 73 -0.52 -8.10 1.58
C VAL A 73 -1.66 -8.97 1.08
N GLY A 74 -1.56 -9.42 -0.17
CA GLY A 74 -2.37 -10.51 -0.72
C GLY A 74 -3.53 -10.09 -1.61
N ASN A 75 -4.25 -11.08 -2.14
CA ASN A 75 -5.42 -10.91 -2.99
C ASN A 75 -6.57 -11.81 -2.47
N PRO A 76 -7.60 -11.25 -1.83
CA PRO A 76 -7.74 -9.84 -1.48
C PRO A 76 -6.78 -9.42 -0.36
N CYS A 77 -6.37 -8.15 -0.35
CA CYS A 77 -5.38 -7.63 0.60
C CYS A 77 -5.89 -7.73 2.05
N ARG A 78 -5.02 -8.16 2.97
CA ARG A 78 -5.29 -8.27 4.40
C ARG A 78 -4.10 -7.73 5.18
N ILE A 79 -4.38 -7.20 6.37
CA ILE A 79 -3.33 -6.81 7.32
C ILE A 79 -2.56 -8.08 7.70
N MET A 80 -1.25 -8.07 7.46
CA MET A 80 -0.34 -9.15 7.85
C MET A 80 0.16 -8.96 9.27
N ARG A 81 0.60 -7.74 9.59
CA ARG A 81 1.07 -7.32 10.92
C ARG A 81 1.22 -5.80 11.00
N GLU A 82 1.37 -5.30 12.22
CA GLU A 82 1.79 -3.93 12.49
C GLU A 82 3.29 -3.74 12.20
N ILE A 83 3.66 -2.49 11.90
CA ILE A 83 5.04 -2.00 11.85
C ILE A 83 5.44 -1.64 13.28
N GLY A 84 6.57 -2.17 13.76
CA GLY A 84 6.96 -2.04 15.16
C GLY A 84 8.47 -2.00 15.39
N ASP A 85 8.90 -2.28 16.62
CA ASP A 85 10.31 -2.15 17.02
C ASP A 85 11.26 -3.03 16.21
N ARG A 86 10.81 -4.19 15.74
CA ARG A 86 11.59 -5.05 14.84
C ARG A 86 11.98 -4.30 13.57
N ASP A 87 11.10 -3.50 12.99
CA ASP A 87 11.33 -2.79 11.73
C ASP A 87 12.28 -1.59 11.90
N LYS A 88 12.57 -1.20 13.15
CA LYS A 88 13.61 -0.21 13.50
C LYS A 88 15.00 -0.83 13.59
N GLU A 89 15.10 -2.16 13.76
CA GLU A 89 16.37 -2.87 13.82
C GLU A 89 16.67 -3.62 12.51
N TYR A 90 15.65 -4.16 11.83
CA TYR A 90 15.79 -5.01 10.65
C TYR A 90 14.98 -4.49 9.46
N TYR A 91 15.60 -4.44 8.27
CA TYR A 91 14.92 -3.94 7.05
C TYR A 91 14.54 -5.03 6.04
N PHE A 92 15.22 -6.18 6.06
CA PHE A 92 14.88 -7.32 5.21
C PHE A 92 15.33 -8.61 5.87
N ARG A 93 14.37 -9.48 6.21
CA ARG A 93 14.64 -10.74 6.95
C ARG A 93 15.42 -10.45 8.23
N ASP A 94 16.66 -10.90 8.33
CA ASP A 94 17.55 -10.71 9.50
C ASP A 94 18.66 -9.68 9.23
N MET A 95 18.56 -8.91 8.13
CA MET A 95 19.49 -7.83 7.82
C MET A 95 19.21 -6.62 8.71
N LYS A 96 20.19 -6.26 9.54
CA LYS A 96 20.12 -5.10 10.43
C LYS A 96 20.30 -3.80 9.68
N ILE A 97 19.64 -2.74 10.14
CA ILE A 97 19.78 -1.39 9.58
C ILE A 97 21.22 -0.90 9.71
N ASP A 98 21.89 -0.79 8.55
CA ASP A 98 23.24 -0.28 8.39
C ASP A 98 23.37 0.61 7.15
N PHE A 99 22.23 1.15 6.65
CA PHE A 99 22.07 1.73 5.31
C PHE A 99 23.27 2.58 4.84
N PRO A 100 24.17 2.02 4.01
CA PRO A 100 25.36 2.74 3.59
C PRO A 100 25.03 3.87 2.60
N TYR A 101 23.84 3.82 1.98
CA TYR A 101 23.36 4.72 0.93
C TYR A 101 22.17 5.61 1.36
N ALA A 102 21.76 5.58 2.63
CA ALA A 102 20.73 6.52 3.11
C ALA A 102 21.33 7.93 3.23
N SER A 103 20.55 8.94 2.82
CA SER A 103 20.97 10.35 2.83
C SER A 103 21.21 10.90 4.24
N GLU A 104 20.68 10.25 5.28
CA GLU A 104 20.90 10.61 6.69
C GLU A 104 22.02 9.75 7.32
N LYS A 105 23.25 9.87 6.82
CA LYS A 105 24.41 9.66 7.70
C LYS A 105 24.59 10.93 8.52
N LYS A 106 24.04 10.94 9.74
CA LYS A 106 24.60 11.58 10.95
C LYS A 106 23.66 11.37 12.14
N MET A 107 23.96 10.37 12.95
CA MET A 107 23.92 10.55 14.40
C MET A 107 25.30 10.12 14.88
N ASP A 108 26.16 11.12 15.07
CA ASP A 108 27.52 10.96 15.57
C ASP A 108 27.48 10.07 16.82
N LYS A 109 28.01 8.85 16.72
CA LYS A 109 28.46 8.11 17.89
C LYS A 109 29.88 8.55 18.16
N LYS A 110 30.04 9.23 19.30
CA LYS A 110 31.30 9.58 19.96
C LYS A 110 32.42 8.57 19.73
#